data_AF-A0A7C3RIY1-F1
#
_entry.id   AF-A0A7C3RIY1-F1
#
_cell.length_a   1.000
_cell.length_b   1.000
_cell.length_c   1.000
_cell.angle_alpha   90.00
_cell.angle_beta   90.00
_cell.angle_gamma   90.00
#
_symmetry.space_group_name_H-M   'P 1'
#
loop_
_entity.id
_entity.type
_entity.pdbx_description
1 polymer ?
#
loop_
_entity_poly.entity_id
_entity_poly.type
_entity_poly.pdbx_seq_one_letter_code
_entity_poly.pdbx_strand_id
1 'polypeptide(L)'
;MIKYNPNQKKFLSSEDIDVIVEIVKKYNLGPTDLFDNQELEEMLKSAKTPEEATKIIENLPFNKIMDRLEEILTGKSSLEDLSSLLRKDLNLSLFMAEKIAKEIKERVFLIAPEEKKKILEKPTTPPKEDIYREPIE
;
A
#
# COMPACT_ATOMS: atom_id res chain seq x y z
N MET A 1 12.85 -19.60 9.30
CA MET A 1 12.64 -18.97 7.98
C MET A 1 11.41 -19.60 7.35
N ILE A 2 10.27 -18.90 7.38
CA ILE A 2 9.05 -19.36 6.71
C ILE A 2 9.26 -19.08 5.21
N LYS A 3 9.43 -20.14 4.41
CA LYS A 3 9.53 -20.03 2.95
C LYS A 3 8.12 -19.85 2.39
N TYR A 4 7.88 -18.75 1.67
CA TYR A 4 6.67 -18.59 0.87
C TYR A 4 6.55 -19.79 -0.09
N ASN A 5 5.44 -20.53 0.00
CA ASN A 5 5.16 -21.64 -0.90
C ASN A 5 4.13 -21.17 -1.95
N PRO A 6 4.55 -20.95 -3.21
CA PRO A 6 3.64 -20.47 -4.26
C PRO A 6 2.52 -21.46 -4.61
N ASN A 7 2.58 -22.71 -4.13
CA ASN A 7 1.53 -23.72 -4.36
C ASN A 7 0.41 -23.72 -3.30
N GLN A 8 0.49 -22.90 -2.27
CA GLN A 8 -0.65 -22.67 -1.38
C GLN A 8 -1.50 -21.56 -1.99
N LYS A 9 -2.78 -21.85 -2.29
CA LYS A 9 -3.79 -20.84 -2.64
C LYS A 9 -3.94 -19.87 -1.46
N LYS A 10 -3.12 -18.83 -1.44
CA LYS A 10 -3.22 -17.73 -0.51
C LYS A 10 -3.99 -16.63 -1.22
N PHE A 11 -5.11 -16.24 -0.64
CA PHE A 11 -5.83 -15.03 -1.03
C PHE A 11 -5.34 -13.89 -0.14
N LEU A 12 -5.38 -12.67 -0.66
CA LEU A 12 -5.15 -11.49 0.18
C LEU A 12 -6.27 -11.42 1.21
N SER A 13 -5.90 -11.41 2.49
CA SER A 13 -6.82 -11.16 3.59
C SER A 13 -7.19 -9.68 3.66
N SER A 14 -8.25 -9.34 4.41
CA SER A 14 -8.58 -7.93 4.66
C SER A 14 -7.40 -7.20 5.31
N GLU A 15 -6.68 -7.87 6.22
CA GLU A 15 -5.50 -7.31 6.87
C GLU A 15 -4.33 -7.07 5.88
N ASP A 16 -4.23 -7.86 4.81
CA ASP A 16 -3.24 -7.61 3.76
C ASP A 16 -3.57 -6.34 2.98
N ILE A 17 -4.86 -6.12 2.71
CA ILE A 17 -5.35 -4.92 2.02
C ILE A 17 -5.06 -3.67 2.87
N ASP A 18 -5.35 -3.72 4.18
CA ASP A 18 -5.08 -2.63 5.10
C ASP A 18 -3.59 -2.26 5.15
N VAL A 19 -2.72 -3.27 5.16
CA VAL A 19 -1.26 -3.08 5.09
C VAL A 19 -0.86 -2.39 3.79
N ILE A 20 -1.44 -2.78 2.65
CA ILE A 20 -1.13 -2.15 1.35
C ILE A 20 -1.60 -0.69 1.35
N VAL A 21 -2.80 -0.40 1.87
CA VAL A 21 -3.30 0.97 2.03
C VAL A 21 -2.35 1.80 2.88
N GLU A 22 -1.88 1.28 4.01
CA GLU A 22 -0.91 1.95 4.88
C GLU A 22 0.39 2.24 4.15
N ILE A 23 0.91 1.29 3.37
CA ILE A 23 2.13 1.46 2.57
C ILE A 23 1.93 2.57 1.53
N VAL A 24 0.83 2.58 0.79
CA VAL A 24 0.53 3.62 -0.22
C VAL A 24 0.47 5.01 0.43
N LYS A 25 -0.19 5.12 1.60
CA LYS A 25 -0.23 6.37 2.39
C LYS A 25 1.15 6.79 2.90
N LYS A 26 1.89 5.85 3.51
CA LYS A 26 3.21 6.08 4.11
C LYS A 26 4.25 6.58 3.10
N TYR A 27 4.20 6.08 1.87
CA TYR A 27 5.11 6.49 0.80
C TYR A 27 4.53 7.57 -0.12
N ASN A 28 3.36 8.12 0.23
CA ASN A 28 2.65 9.14 -0.54
C ASN A 28 2.57 8.82 -2.04
N LEU A 29 2.22 7.57 -2.37
CA LEU A 29 2.24 7.09 -3.75
C LEU A 29 1.04 7.62 -4.56
N GLY A 30 -0.02 8.02 -3.86
CA GLY A 30 -1.23 8.60 -4.44
C GLY A 30 -2.46 8.31 -3.60
N PRO A 31 -3.66 8.61 -4.14
CA PRO A 31 -4.91 8.45 -3.42
C PRO A 31 -5.21 6.97 -3.18
N THR A 32 -5.67 6.69 -1.95
CA THR A 32 -6.11 5.35 -1.50
C THR A 32 -7.58 5.31 -1.16
N ASP A 33 -8.17 6.48 -0.89
CA ASP A 33 -9.58 6.61 -0.62
C ASP A 33 -10.27 7.06 -1.90
N LEU A 34 -11.33 6.33 -2.27
CA LEU A 34 -12.19 6.70 -3.38
C LEU A 34 -13.19 7.79 -2.97
N PHE A 35 -13.40 7.96 -1.66
CA PHE A 35 -14.31 8.94 -1.09
C PHE A 35 -13.51 10.05 -0.42
N ASP A 36 -13.96 11.30 -0.58
CA ASP A 36 -13.37 12.50 0.05
C ASP A 36 -11.87 12.75 -0.21
N ASN A 37 -11.31 12.16 -1.27
CA ASN A 37 -9.96 12.46 -1.71
C ASN A 37 -9.98 13.55 -2.80
N GLN A 38 -9.57 14.76 -2.44
CA GLN A 38 -9.56 15.91 -3.36
C GLN A 38 -8.69 15.68 -4.60
N GLU A 39 -7.53 15.04 -4.46
CA GLU A 39 -6.64 14.74 -5.58
C GLU A 39 -7.32 13.78 -6.58
N LEU A 40 -7.95 12.72 -6.07
CA LEU A 40 -8.71 11.80 -6.92
C LEU A 40 -9.94 12.48 -7.54
N GLU A 41 -10.64 13.33 -6.80
CA GLU A 41 -11.79 14.07 -7.31
C GLU A 41 -11.38 14.99 -8.47
N GLU A 42 -10.25 15.69 -8.35
CA GLU A 42 -9.69 16.50 -9.43
C GLU A 42 -9.28 15.65 -10.65
N MET A 43 -8.65 14.50 -10.43
CA MET A 43 -8.32 13.57 -11.51
C MET A 43 -9.60 13.08 -12.22
N LEU A 44 -10.60 12.65 -11.48
CA LEU A 44 -11.86 12.15 -12.05
C LEU A 44 -12.65 13.25 -12.76
N LYS A 45 -12.62 14.49 -12.28
CA LYS A 45 -13.20 15.66 -12.98
C LYS A 45 -12.56 15.93 -14.33
N SER A 46 -11.30 15.53 -14.53
CA SER A 46 -10.61 15.68 -15.81
C SER A 46 -11.05 14.64 -16.85
N ALA A 47 -11.68 13.54 -16.43
CA ALA A 47 -12.22 12.53 -17.33
C ALA A 47 -13.45 13.04 -18.07
N LYS A 48 -13.47 12.87 -19.39
CA LYS A 48 -14.58 13.27 -20.26
C LYS A 48 -15.55 12.14 -20.50
N THR A 49 -15.14 10.89 -20.28
CA THR A 49 -15.99 9.71 -20.42
C THR A 49 -15.88 8.78 -19.21
N PRO A 50 -16.88 7.92 -18.98
CA PRO A 50 -16.79 6.88 -17.96
C PRO A 50 -15.62 5.91 -18.16
N GLU A 51 -15.22 5.64 -19.42
CA GLU A 51 -14.05 4.79 -19.67
C GLU A 51 -12.75 5.46 -19.22
N GLU A 52 -12.62 6.77 -19.41
CA GLU A 52 -11.46 7.53 -18.92
C GLU A 52 -11.41 7.54 -17.38
N ALA A 53 -12.56 7.74 -16.73
CA ALA A 53 -12.65 7.67 -15.27
C ALA A 53 -12.27 6.28 -14.73
N THR A 54 -12.72 5.22 -15.41
CA THR A 54 -12.37 3.84 -15.05
C THR A 54 -10.86 3.61 -15.19
N LYS A 55 -10.24 4.09 -16.28
CA LYS A 55 -8.78 4.00 -16.47
C LYS A 55 -8.02 4.75 -15.39
N ILE A 56 -8.52 5.89 -14.92
CA ILE A 56 -7.90 6.62 -13.81
C ILE A 56 -7.90 5.75 -12.55
N ILE A 57 -9.05 5.17 -12.21
CA ILE A 57 -9.20 4.29 -11.04
C ILE A 57 -8.30 3.06 -11.17
N GLU A 58 -8.33 2.35 -12.30
CA GLU A 58 -7.48 1.18 -12.56
C GLU A 58 -5.98 1.52 -12.45
N ASN A 59 -5.58 2.71 -12.86
CA ASN A 59 -4.19 3.13 -12.81
C ASN A 59 -3.72 3.67 -11.45
N LEU A 60 -4.60 3.69 -10.44
CA LEU A 60 -4.22 4.12 -9.11
C LEU A 60 -3.11 3.22 -8.54
N PRO A 61 -2.19 3.80 -7.75
CA PRO A 61 -1.07 3.05 -7.18
C PRO A 61 -1.51 1.83 -6.38
N PHE A 62 -2.59 1.97 -5.60
CA PHE A 62 -3.18 0.88 -4.84
C PHE A 62 -3.61 -0.28 -5.74
N ASN A 63 -4.36 -0.01 -6.81
CA ASN A 63 -4.86 -1.03 -7.73
C ASN A 63 -3.72 -1.72 -8.47
N LYS A 64 -2.72 -0.97 -8.95
CA LYS A 64 -1.53 -1.54 -9.57
C LYS A 64 -0.75 -2.48 -8.63
N ILE A 65 -0.63 -2.12 -7.34
CA ILE A 65 0.00 -3.00 -6.36
C ILE A 65 -0.84 -4.28 -6.17
N MET A 66 -2.15 -4.15 -6.03
CA MET A 66 -3.07 -5.27 -5.88
C MET A 66 -2.99 -6.24 -7.06
N ASP A 67 -3.00 -5.74 -8.30
CA ASP A 67 -2.88 -6.54 -9.51
C ASP A 67 -1.59 -7.37 -9.53
N ARG A 68 -0.45 -6.75 -9.16
CA ARG A 68 0.84 -7.46 -9.09
C ARG A 68 0.87 -8.51 -7.99
N LEU A 69 0.22 -8.26 -6.87
CA LEU A 69 0.12 -9.25 -5.81
C LEU A 69 -0.76 -10.42 -6.23
N GLU A 70 -1.86 -10.17 -6.93
CA GLU A 70 -2.69 -11.24 -7.50
C GLU A 70 -1.92 -12.07 -8.54
N GLU A 71 -1.12 -11.44 -9.40
CA GLU A 71 -0.22 -12.14 -10.33
C GLU A 71 0.78 -13.04 -9.61
N ILE A 72 1.35 -12.58 -8.49
CA ILE A 72 2.29 -13.37 -7.68
C ILE A 72 1.59 -14.55 -6.97
N LEU A 73 0.38 -14.33 -6.48
CA LEU A 73 -0.42 -15.36 -5.81
C LEU A 73 -0.97 -16.41 -6.78
N THR A 74 -1.25 -16.02 -8.03
CA THR A 74 -1.66 -16.93 -9.11
C THR A 74 -0.47 -17.58 -9.82
N GLY A 75 0.77 -17.24 -9.44
CA GLY A 75 1.99 -17.82 -10.01
C GLY A 75 2.34 -17.31 -11.41
N LYS A 76 1.69 -16.24 -11.88
CA LYS A 76 2.03 -15.57 -13.16
C LYS A 76 3.36 -14.81 -13.05
N SER A 77 3.68 -14.29 -11.87
CA SER A 77 4.87 -13.49 -11.58
C SER A 77 5.60 -14.01 -10.34
N SER A 78 6.90 -13.78 -10.24
CA SER A 78 7.68 -14.12 -9.04
C SER A 78 7.63 -12.99 -8.01
N LEU A 79 7.64 -13.36 -6.72
CA LEU A 79 7.80 -12.40 -5.63
C LEU A 79 9.14 -11.65 -5.72
N GLU A 80 10.16 -12.25 -6.34
CA GLU A 80 11.47 -11.64 -6.55
C GLU A 80 11.38 -10.43 -7.50
N ASP A 81 10.50 -10.49 -8.49
CA ASP A 81 10.31 -9.44 -9.51
C ASP A 81 9.46 -8.25 -9.03
N LEU A 82 8.88 -8.34 -7.82
CA LEU A 82 7.95 -7.34 -7.29
C LEU A 82 8.53 -5.91 -7.33
N SER A 83 9.81 -5.72 -6.97
CA SER A 83 10.43 -4.39 -7.00
C SER A 83 10.51 -3.83 -8.43
N SER A 84 10.88 -4.66 -9.40
CA SER A 84 10.95 -4.27 -10.81
C SER A 84 9.57 -3.92 -11.37
N LEU A 85 8.54 -4.69 -11.01
CA LEU A 85 7.16 -4.46 -11.42
C LEU A 85 6.63 -3.13 -10.85
N LEU A 86 6.75 -2.93 -9.53
CA LEU A 86 6.34 -1.68 -8.86
C LEU A 86 7.09 -0.47 -9.41
N ARG A 87 8.38 -0.61 -9.69
CA ARG A 87 9.19 0.46 -10.29
C ARG A 87 8.61 0.93 -11.62
N LYS A 88 8.25 -0.02 -12.49
CA LYS A 88 7.71 0.26 -13.82
C LYS A 88 6.29 0.85 -13.75
N ASP A 89 5.45 0.27 -12.91
CA ASP A 89 4.03 0.59 -12.83
C ASP A 89 3.75 1.93 -12.14
N LEU A 90 4.54 2.25 -11.12
CA LEU A 90 4.40 3.46 -10.29
C LEU A 90 5.45 4.52 -10.61
N ASN A 91 6.31 4.29 -11.61
CA ASN A 91 7.41 5.18 -12.00
C ASN A 91 8.31 5.60 -10.81
N LEU A 92 8.69 4.63 -9.99
CA LEU A 92 9.50 4.87 -8.78
C LEU A 92 11.00 4.79 -9.06
N SER A 93 11.80 5.37 -8.16
CA SER A 93 13.23 5.07 -8.11
C SER A 93 13.46 3.61 -7.70
N LEU A 94 14.59 3.02 -8.11
CA LEU A 94 14.94 1.65 -7.74
C LEU A 94 14.92 1.46 -6.21
N PHE A 95 15.52 2.41 -5.47
CA PHE A 95 15.57 2.39 -4.01
C PHE A 95 14.16 2.39 -3.38
N MET A 96 13.25 3.23 -3.87
CA MET A 96 11.87 3.28 -3.35
C MET A 96 11.12 1.98 -3.64
N ALA A 97 11.24 1.46 -4.86
CA ALA A 97 10.57 0.23 -5.26
C ALA A 97 11.08 -0.98 -4.45
N GLU A 98 12.38 -1.08 -4.19
CA GLU A 98 12.96 -2.12 -3.32
C GLU A 98 12.46 -2.02 -1.89
N LYS A 99 12.40 -0.80 -1.33
CA LYS A 99 11.93 -0.55 0.03
C LYS A 99 10.47 -0.96 0.20
N ILE A 100 9.61 -0.56 -0.74
CA ILE A 100 8.19 -0.91 -0.75
C ILE A 100 8.01 -2.42 -0.94
N ALA A 101 8.68 -3.02 -1.93
CA ALA A 101 8.60 -4.46 -2.16
C ALA A 101 9.07 -5.27 -0.96
N LYS A 102 10.12 -4.84 -0.27
CA LYS A 102 10.58 -5.45 0.98
C LYS A 102 9.52 -5.38 2.07
N GLU A 103 8.94 -4.20 2.28
CA GLU A 103 7.91 -4.00 3.31
C GLU A 103 6.66 -4.85 3.03
N ILE A 104 6.25 -4.95 1.77
CA ILE A 104 5.16 -5.85 1.34
C ILE A 104 5.53 -7.32 1.61
N LYS A 105 6.74 -7.76 1.23
CA LYS A 105 7.21 -9.14 1.48
C LYS A 105 7.15 -9.48 2.96
N GLU A 106 7.65 -8.59 3.80
CA GLU A 106 7.65 -8.79 5.25
C GLU A 106 6.23 -8.81 5.78
N ARG A 107 5.41 -7.79 5.51
CA ARG A 107 4.12 -7.60 6.18
C ARG A 107 2.97 -8.42 5.60
N VAL A 108 3.00 -8.74 4.31
CA VAL A 108 1.93 -9.50 3.63
C VAL A 108 2.28 -10.99 3.57
N PHE A 109 3.52 -11.32 3.20
CA PHE A 109 3.92 -12.72 2.92
C PHE A 109 4.53 -13.46 4.11
N LEU A 110 5.32 -12.80 4.96
CA LEU A 110 6.09 -13.46 6.01
C LEU A 110 5.45 -13.40 7.41
N ILE A 111 4.63 -12.38 7.69
CA ILE A 111 3.99 -12.22 9.01
C ILE A 111 2.74 -13.10 9.12
N ALA A 112 2.62 -13.81 10.26
CA ALA A 112 1.43 -14.58 10.60
C ALA A 112 0.23 -13.66 10.84
N PRO A 113 -1.01 -14.06 10.48
CA PRO A 113 -2.19 -13.19 10.61
C PRO A 113 -2.38 -12.55 11.99
N GLU A 114 -2.05 -13.28 13.07
CA GLU A 114 -2.17 -12.79 14.45
C GLU A 114 -1.22 -11.64 14.78
N GLU A 115 -0.05 -11.59 14.15
CA GLU A 115 0.92 -10.51 14.35
C GLU A 115 0.57 -9.26 13.54
N LYS A 116 -0.21 -9.38 12.45
CA LYS A 116 -0.66 -8.24 11.65
C LYS A 116 -1.57 -7.30 12.44
N LYS A 117 -2.52 -7.86 13.22
CA LYS A 117 -3.44 -7.08 14.05
C LYS A 117 -2.70 -6.23 15.09
N LYS A 118 -1.65 -6.77 15.72
CA LYS A 118 -0.83 -6.01 16.68
C LYS A 118 -0.06 -4.84 16.05
N ILE A 119 0.29 -4.93 14.77
CA ILE A 119 0.97 -3.85 14.04
C ILE A 119 -0.03 -2.77 13.65
N LEU A 120 -1.21 -3.16 13.17
CA LEU A 120 -2.31 -2.25 12.82
C LEU A 120 -2.88 -1.52 14.05
N GLU A 121 -2.88 -2.17 15.22
CA GLU A 121 -3.41 -1.59 16.46
C GLU A 121 -2.46 -0.62 17.17
N LYS A 122 -1.19 -0.46 16.74
CA LYS A 122 -0.30 0.51 17.39
C LYS A 122 -0.80 1.93 17.11
N PRO A 123 -1.33 2.66 18.11
CA PRO A 123 -1.72 4.04 17.90
C PRO A 123 -0.43 4.86 17.75
N THR A 124 -0.32 5.63 16.68
CA THR A 124 0.55 6.80 16.65
C THR A 124 0.00 7.83 17.63
N THR A 125 0.23 7.61 18.93
CA THR A 125 0.09 8.70 19.91
C THR A 125 1.17 9.72 19.59
N PRO A 126 0.84 10.97 19.22
CA PRO A 126 1.83 12.02 19.21
C PRO A 126 2.38 12.18 20.64
N PRO A 127 3.68 12.45 20.82
CA PRO A 127 4.19 12.83 22.13
C PRO A 127 3.38 14.04 22.60
N LYS A 128 2.80 13.95 23.80
CA LYS A 128 2.19 15.12 24.45
C LYS A 128 3.31 16.14 24.62
N GLU A 129 3.27 17.24 23.87
CA GLU A 129 4.09 18.41 24.20
C GLU A 129 3.59 18.93 25.55
N ASP A 130 4.44 18.82 26.58
CA ASP A 130 4.23 19.50 27.86
C ASP A 130 4.39 21.01 27.63
N ILE A 131 3.30 21.68 27.25
CA ILE A 131 3.26 23.14 27.18
C ILE A 131 3.05 23.69 28.60
N TYR A 132 4.04 23.56 29.47
CA TYR A 132 4.05 24.30 30.73
C TYR A 132 4.44 25.76 30.42
N ARG A 133 3.46 26.67 30.41
CA ARG A 133 3.71 28.12 30.44
C ARG A 133 3.69 28.57 31.90
N GLU A 134 4.82 29.06 32.40
CA GLU A 134 4.85 29.78 33.66
C GLU A 134 3.97 31.05 33.58
N PRO A 135 3.27 31.43 34.65
CA PRO A 135 2.59 32.73 34.70
C PRO A 135 3.64 33.84 34.73
N ILE A 136 3.42 34.87 33.90
CA ILE A 136 4.19 36.11 33.95
C ILE A 136 3.71 36.88 35.19
N GLU A 137 4.62 37.13 36.15
CA GLU A 137 4.42 38.08 37.26
C GLU A 137 4.58 39.54 36.79
#